data_AF-A0A2H3EWF5-F1
#
_entry.id   AF-A0A2H3EWF5-F1
#
_cell.length_a   1.000
_cell.length_b   1.000
_cell.length_c   1.000
_cell.angle_alpha   90.00
_cell.angle_beta   90.00
_cell.angle_gamma   90.00
#
_symmetry.space_group_name_H-M   'P 1'
#
loop_
_entity.id
_entity.type
_entity.pdbx_description
1 polymer ?
#
loop_
_entity_poly.entity_id
_entity_poly.type
_entity_poly.pdbx_seq_one_letter_code
_entity_poly.pdbx_strand_id
1 'polypeptide(L)'
;MNYDHKEGFIGPPELMSFDCRCQYSINMLKQFEKNYPKLAPTVCSLRMAIPLLHIHNHKDDCMYLFCVVYMLCACHFQGETAEHPWVELNQLAGMTCQMNAGHHKEVIPAHNNNWNWKKFIELGTFS
;
A
#
# COMPACT_ATOMS: atom_id res chain seq x y z
N MET A 1 0.77 15.75 16.78
CA MET A 1 -0.37 15.64 17.71
C MET A 1 -0.40 14.20 18.18
N ASN A 2 0.12 13.92 19.38
CA ASN A 2 -0.02 12.61 19.99
C ASN A 2 -1.42 12.58 20.61
N TYR A 3 -2.34 11.87 19.97
CA TYR A 3 -3.63 11.60 20.58
C TYR A 3 -3.40 10.44 21.55
N ASP A 4 -3.32 10.76 22.84
CA ASP A 4 -3.39 9.74 23.89
C ASP A 4 -4.76 9.08 23.78
N HIS A 5 -4.78 7.89 23.20
CA HIS A 5 -5.97 7.04 23.15
C HIS A 5 -6.33 6.65 24.58
N LYS A 6 -7.60 6.84 24.98
CA LYS A 6 -8.10 6.40 26.29
C LYS A 6 -7.76 4.92 26.49
N GLU A 7 -7.38 4.54 27.72
CA GLU A 7 -7.14 3.12 28.04
C GLU A 7 -8.35 2.26 27.62
N GLY A 8 -8.09 1.22 26.84
CA GLY A 8 -9.12 0.36 26.26
C GLY A 8 -9.68 0.79 24.89
N PHE A 9 -9.22 1.91 24.31
CA PHE A 9 -9.55 2.23 22.92
C PHE A 9 -8.79 1.30 21.97
N ILE A 10 -9.51 0.34 21.40
CA ILE A 10 -9.02 -0.44 20.27
C ILE A 10 -9.23 0.42 19.03
N GLY A 11 -8.15 1.01 18.52
CA GLY A 11 -8.17 1.75 17.26
C GLY A 11 -8.69 0.89 16.11
N PRO A 12 -9.11 1.52 14.99
CA PRO A 12 -9.54 0.77 13.83
C PRO A 12 -8.42 -0.22 13.44
N PRO A 13 -8.75 -1.48 13.12
CA PRO A 13 -7.73 -2.47 12.81
C PRO A 13 -6.91 -1.98 11.62
N GLU A 14 -5.60 -1.95 11.78
CA GLU A 14 -4.64 -1.56 10.75
C GLU A 14 -4.88 -2.37 9.48
N LEU A 15 -4.93 -1.68 8.34
CA LEU A 15 -5.18 -2.28 7.04
C LEU A 15 -3.86 -2.38 6.27
N MET A 16 -3.56 -3.57 5.74
CA MET A 16 -2.45 -3.77 4.83
C MET A 16 -2.98 -4.26 3.49
N SER A 17 -2.84 -3.42 2.47
CA SER A 17 -3.20 -3.76 1.09
C SER A 17 -1.98 -4.23 0.31
N PHE A 18 -2.17 -5.28 -0.51
CA PHE A 18 -1.18 -5.76 -1.46
C PHE A 18 -1.88 -6.60 -2.53
N ASP A 19 -1.39 -6.58 -3.77
CA ASP A 19 -2.08 -7.19 -4.91
C ASP A 19 -2.31 -8.68 -4.68
N CYS A 20 -1.26 -9.40 -4.27
CA CYS A 20 -1.33 -10.83 -4.01
C CYS A 20 -1.49 -11.19 -2.52
N ARG A 21 -2.17 -10.33 -1.75
CA ARG A 21 -2.34 -10.53 -0.30
C ARG A 21 -2.98 -11.88 0.06
N CYS A 22 -3.91 -12.37 -0.76
CA CYS A 22 -4.57 -13.66 -0.52
C CYS A 22 -3.61 -14.86 -0.53
N GLN A 23 -2.47 -14.77 -1.23
CA GLN A 23 -1.46 -15.82 -1.26
C GLN A 23 -0.58 -15.73 -0.01
N TYR A 24 -0.11 -14.52 0.30
CA TYR A 24 0.79 -14.29 1.43
C TYR A 24 0.11 -14.48 2.79
N SER A 25 -1.18 -14.15 2.92
CA SER A 25 -1.91 -14.24 4.18
C SER A 25 -1.94 -15.66 4.76
N ILE A 26 -1.87 -16.69 3.92
CA ILE A 26 -1.96 -18.10 4.31
C ILE A 26 -0.88 -18.49 5.32
N ASN A 27 0.36 -18.04 5.08
CA ASN A 27 1.51 -18.40 5.90
C ASN A 27 2.16 -17.22 6.63
N MET A 28 1.64 -16.00 6.45
CA MET A 28 2.23 -14.80 7.04
C MET A 28 2.36 -14.92 8.56
N LEU A 29 1.26 -15.20 9.26
CA LEU A 29 1.28 -15.29 10.72
C LEU A 29 2.28 -16.34 11.21
N LYS A 30 2.26 -17.55 10.63
CA LYS A 30 3.18 -18.64 10.97
C LYS A 30 4.65 -18.24 10.80
N GLN A 31 4.97 -17.54 9.72
CA GLN A 31 6.33 -17.09 9.44
C GLN A 31 6.78 -16.00 10.41
N PHE A 32 5.87 -15.11 10.82
CA PHE A 32 6.15 -14.10 11.83
C PHE A 32 6.28 -14.69 13.22
N GLU A 33 5.44 -15.64 13.61
CA GLU A 33 5.59 -16.36 14.89
C GLU A 33 6.95 -17.06 14.99
N LYS A 34 7.41 -17.68 13.91
CA LYS A 34 8.69 -18.39 13.87
C LYS A 34 9.92 -17.46 13.91
N ASN A 35 9.92 -16.41 13.10
CA ASN A 35 11.13 -15.61 12.87
C ASN A 35 11.11 -14.26 13.61
N TYR A 36 9.91 -13.74 13.91
CA TYR A 36 9.69 -12.41 14.48
C TYR A 36 8.55 -12.42 15.52
N PRO A 37 8.65 -13.23 16.60
CA PRO A 37 7.54 -13.46 17.53
C PRO A 37 7.04 -12.18 18.20
N LYS A 38 7.89 -11.16 18.36
CA LYS A 38 7.51 -9.84 18.88
C LYS A 38 6.52 -9.09 17.98
N LEU A 39 6.52 -9.36 16.68
CA LEU A 39 5.66 -8.71 15.68
C LEU A 39 4.41 -9.56 15.34
N ALA A 40 4.36 -10.83 15.76
CA ALA A 40 3.24 -11.71 15.49
C ALA A 40 1.89 -11.17 16.00
N PRO A 41 1.79 -10.53 17.19
CA PRO A 41 0.54 -9.93 17.64
C PRO A 41 0.02 -8.84 16.70
N THR A 42 0.91 -7.97 16.20
CA THR A 42 0.58 -6.93 15.23
C THR A 42 0.10 -7.54 13.92
N VAL A 43 0.80 -8.55 13.40
CA VAL A 43 0.41 -9.24 12.17
C VAL A 43 -0.94 -9.94 12.31
N CYS A 44 -1.24 -10.51 13.49
CA CYS A 44 -2.52 -11.12 13.79
C CYS A 44 -3.68 -10.10 13.79
N SER A 45 -3.42 -8.87 14.21
CA SER A 45 -4.43 -7.80 14.20
C SER A 45 -4.59 -7.08 12.85
N LEU A 46 -3.71 -7.34 11.87
CA LEU A 46 -3.80 -6.71 10.55
C LEU A 46 -4.99 -7.25 9.77
N ARG A 47 -5.74 -6.33 9.16
CA ARG A 47 -6.70 -6.67 8.11
C ARG A 47 -6.02 -6.64 6.76
N MET A 48 -6.26 -7.70 6.01
CA MET A 48 -5.63 -7.96 4.73
C MET A 48 -6.55 -7.47 3.63
N ALA A 49 -6.07 -6.62 2.74
CA ALA A 49 -6.86 -6.12 1.62
C ALA A 49 -6.15 -6.33 0.29
N ILE A 50 -6.93 -6.38 -0.78
CA ILE A 50 -6.44 -6.31 -2.16
C ILE A 50 -7.02 -5.02 -2.77
N PRO A 51 -6.20 -4.20 -3.47
CA PRO A 51 -6.69 -3.00 -4.17
C PRO A 51 -7.85 -3.30 -5.11
N LEU A 52 -8.74 -2.32 -5.28
CA LEU A 52 -10.03 -2.53 -5.93
C LEU A 52 -9.91 -3.01 -7.38
N LEU A 53 -8.93 -2.51 -8.14
CA LEU A 53 -8.75 -2.97 -9.51
C LEU A 53 -8.19 -4.39 -9.57
N HIS A 54 -7.21 -4.69 -8.71
CA HIS A 54 -6.49 -5.97 -8.74
C HIS A 54 -7.35 -7.14 -8.29
N ILE A 55 -8.32 -6.91 -7.41
CA ILE A 55 -9.13 -8.00 -6.86
C ILE A 55 -10.00 -8.72 -7.90
N HIS A 56 -10.31 -8.05 -9.01
CA HIS A 56 -11.05 -8.66 -10.11
C HIS A 56 -10.28 -9.78 -10.82
N ASN A 57 -8.95 -9.82 -10.69
CA ASN A 57 -8.11 -10.84 -11.30
C ASN A 57 -7.78 -12.01 -10.34
N HIS A 58 -8.51 -12.10 -9.22
CA HIS A 58 -8.37 -13.14 -8.21
C HIS A 58 -9.55 -14.12 -8.24
N LYS A 59 -9.48 -15.19 -7.43
CA LYS A 59 -10.60 -16.12 -7.24
C LYS A 59 -11.81 -15.38 -6.68
N ASP A 60 -13.02 -15.83 -7.02
CA ASP A 60 -14.28 -15.22 -6.58
C ASP A 60 -14.35 -15.02 -5.06
N ASP A 61 -13.87 -16.00 -4.27
CA ASP A 61 -13.81 -15.91 -2.81
C ASP A 61 -13.00 -14.70 -2.31
N CYS A 62 -12.00 -14.26 -3.08
CA CYS A 62 -11.17 -13.12 -2.70
C CYS A 62 -11.98 -11.83 -2.67
N MET A 63 -13.01 -11.70 -3.52
CA MET A 63 -13.88 -10.53 -3.55
C MET A 63 -14.57 -10.34 -2.20
N TYR A 64 -15.03 -11.41 -1.56
CA TYR A 64 -15.71 -11.33 -0.26
C TYR A 64 -14.74 -11.20 0.92
N LEU A 65 -13.54 -11.77 0.81
CA LEU A 65 -12.58 -11.82 1.92
C LEU A 65 -11.62 -10.62 1.96
N PHE A 66 -11.27 -10.05 0.82
CA PHE A 66 -10.19 -9.05 0.71
C PHE A 66 -10.61 -7.74 0.04
N CYS A 67 -11.85 -7.60 -0.45
CA CYS A 67 -12.29 -6.34 -1.07
C CYS A 67 -12.48 -5.26 -0.02
N VAL A 68 -11.81 -4.13 -0.22
CA VAL A 68 -11.90 -2.94 0.65
C VAL A 68 -13.33 -2.39 0.77
N VAL A 69 -14.18 -2.58 -0.26
CA VAL A 69 -15.57 -2.09 -0.26
C VAL A 69 -16.42 -2.79 0.80
N TYR A 70 -16.07 -4.04 1.15
CA TYR A 70 -16.76 -4.80 2.21
C TYR A 70 -16.09 -4.65 3.58
N MET A 71 -15.04 -3.82 3.71
CA MET A 71 -14.31 -3.62 4.96
C MET A 71 -14.74 -2.34 5.67
N LEU A 72 -15.25 -2.49 6.89
CA LEU A 72 -15.58 -1.36 7.77
C LEU A 72 -14.33 -0.52 8.05
N CYS A 73 -14.46 0.81 8.00
CA CYS A 73 -13.36 1.73 8.30
C CYS A 73 -12.11 1.57 7.42
N ALA A 74 -12.24 1.01 6.19
CA ALA A 74 -11.12 0.93 5.23
C ALA A 74 -11.03 2.14 4.28
N CYS A 75 -12.00 3.06 4.35
CA CYS A 75 -12.25 4.11 3.36
C CYS A 75 -12.48 3.54 1.94
N HIS A 76 -13.02 4.36 1.04
CA HIS A 76 -13.05 3.98 -0.37
C HIS A 76 -11.64 4.19 -0.94
N PHE A 77 -10.83 3.12 -0.93
CA PHE A 77 -9.43 3.16 -1.32
C PHE A 77 -9.21 2.32 -2.58
N GLN A 78 -8.98 2.96 -3.73
CA GLN A 78 -8.71 2.24 -4.97
C GLN A 78 -7.34 1.53 -4.95
N GLY A 79 -6.36 2.07 -4.22
CA GLY A 79 -4.99 1.56 -4.11
C GLY A 79 -4.12 1.77 -5.34
N GLU A 80 -4.70 1.74 -6.52
CA GLU A 80 -4.02 1.87 -7.81
C GLU A 80 -3.38 3.23 -8.06
N THR A 81 -3.85 4.29 -7.38
CA THR A 81 -3.27 5.65 -7.53
C THR A 81 -1.80 5.73 -7.11
N ALA A 82 -1.33 4.77 -6.31
CA ALA A 82 0.09 4.60 -5.98
C ALA A 82 0.91 4.02 -7.15
N GLU A 83 0.26 3.34 -8.10
CA GLU A 83 0.84 2.66 -9.26
C GLU A 83 0.75 3.48 -10.55
N HIS A 84 -0.15 4.47 -10.61
CA HIS A 84 -0.22 5.40 -11.74
C HIS A 84 1.14 6.01 -12.17
N PRO A 85 2.10 6.39 -11.29
CA PRO A 85 3.40 6.89 -11.73
C PRO A 85 4.31 5.82 -12.34
N TRP A 86 3.96 4.53 -12.29
CA TRP A 86 4.81 3.47 -12.85
C TRP A 86 5.04 3.62 -14.35
N VAL A 87 4.07 4.14 -15.10
CA VAL A 87 4.25 4.38 -16.54
C VAL A 87 5.37 5.40 -16.80
N GLU A 88 5.46 6.44 -15.97
CA GLU A 88 6.51 7.47 -16.04
C GLU A 88 7.86 6.92 -15.55
N LEU A 89 7.85 6.13 -14.47
CA LEU A 89 9.06 5.47 -13.97
C LEU A 89 9.63 4.45 -14.96
N ASN A 90 8.79 3.77 -15.73
CA ASN A 90 9.22 2.85 -16.78
C ASN A 90 9.97 3.58 -17.90
N GLN A 91 9.54 4.79 -18.25
CA GLN A 91 10.29 5.64 -19.21
C GLN A 91 11.63 6.08 -18.63
N LEU A 92 11.67 6.37 -17.32
CA LEU A 92 12.88 6.74 -16.60
C LEU A 92 13.89 5.58 -16.47
N ALA A 93 13.41 4.33 -16.44
CA ALA A 93 14.22 3.15 -16.19
C ALA A 93 15.46 3.06 -17.11
N GLY A 94 15.27 3.28 -18.42
CA GLY A 94 16.36 3.24 -19.40
C GLY A 94 17.43 4.31 -19.14
N MET A 95 17.01 5.51 -18.73
CA MET A 95 17.93 6.60 -18.38
C MET A 95 18.70 6.28 -17.10
N THR A 96 18.03 5.72 -16.08
CA THR A 96 18.66 5.38 -14.80
C THR A 96 19.73 4.29 -14.92
N CYS A 97 19.62 3.40 -15.90
CA CYS A 97 20.62 2.34 -16.13
C CYS A 97 22.01 2.87 -16.54
N GLN A 98 22.09 4.08 -17.12
CA GLN A 98 23.34 4.69 -17.57
C GLN A 98 23.89 5.74 -16.59
N MET A 99 23.18 5.98 -15.49
CA MET A 99 23.59 6.96 -14.48
C MET A 99 24.63 6.39 -13.51
N ASN A 100 25.48 7.26 -12.98
CA ASN A 100 26.34 6.88 -11.86
C ASN A 100 25.49 6.55 -10.61
N ALA A 101 26.05 5.77 -9.69
CA ALA A 101 25.30 5.25 -8.54
C ALA A 101 24.74 6.34 -7.61
N GLY A 102 25.38 7.50 -7.52
CA GLY A 102 24.88 8.63 -6.72
C GLY A 102 23.64 9.23 -7.39
N HIS A 103 23.76 9.58 -8.66
CA HIS A 103 22.71 10.22 -9.44
C HIS A 103 21.49 9.30 -9.62
N HIS A 104 21.70 8.00 -9.83
CA HIS A 104 20.62 7.00 -9.85
C HIS A 104 19.75 7.05 -8.59
N LYS A 105 20.38 7.15 -7.41
CA LYS A 105 19.67 7.19 -6.12
C LYS A 105 18.87 8.47 -5.90
N GLU A 106 19.25 9.57 -6.55
CA GLU A 106 18.59 10.87 -6.40
C GLU A 106 17.45 11.07 -7.41
N VAL A 107 17.61 10.54 -8.62
CA VAL A 107 16.69 10.76 -9.73
C VAL A 107 15.31 10.13 -9.50
N ILE A 108 15.24 8.90 -8.99
CA ILE A 108 13.96 8.22 -8.73
C ILE A 108 13.14 8.98 -7.67
N PRO A 109 13.69 9.34 -6.49
CA PRO A 109 12.99 10.20 -5.52
C PRO A 109 12.58 11.56 -6.10
N ALA A 110 13.42 12.20 -6.92
CA ALA A 110 13.09 13.49 -7.53
C ALA A 110 11.83 13.40 -8.42
N HIS A 111 11.71 12.34 -9.23
CA HIS A 111 10.53 12.13 -10.07
C HIS A 111 9.27 11.84 -9.24
N ASN A 112 9.39 11.00 -8.20
CA ASN A 112 8.28 10.75 -7.28
C ASN A 112 7.84 12.02 -6.53
N ASN A 113 8.78 12.86 -6.10
CA ASN A 113 8.48 14.15 -5.46
C ASN A 113 7.79 15.10 -6.43
N ASN A 114 8.24 15.19 -7.68
CA ASN A 114 7.57 15.98 -8.72
C ASN A 114 6.14 15.49 -8.98
N TRP A 115 5.92 14.18 -9.02
CA TRP A 115 4.59 13.59 -9.16
C TRP A 115 3.67 13.97 -7.99
N ASN A 116 4.17 13.89 -6.75
CA ASN A 116 3.43 14.31 -5.57
C ASN A 116 3.14 15.82 -5.58
N TRP A 117 4.10 16.63 -6.02
CA TRP A 117 3.93 18.08 -6.18
C TRP A 117 2.83 18.41 -7.19
N LYS A 118 2.82 17.78 -8.37
CA LYS A 118 1.77 17.97 -9.38
C LYS A 118 0.38 17.65 -8.83
N LYS A 119 0.24 16.51 -8.15
CA LYS A 119 -1.00 16.16 -7.45
C LYS A 119 -1.41 17.25 -6.46
N PHE A 120 -0.46 17.74 -5.66
CA PHE A 120 -0.74 18.75 -4.65
C PHE A 120 -1.25 20.07 -5.24
N ILE A 121 -0.63 20.57 -6.30
CA ILE A 121 -1.05 21.84 -6.93
C ILE A 121 -2.37 21.70 -7.71
N GLU A 122 -2.67 20.51 -8.24
CA GLU A 122 -3.89 20.23 -9.00
C GLU A 122 -5.11 19.94 -8.10
N LEU A 123 -4.93 19.69 -6.80
CA LEU A 123 -6.04 19.49 -5.85
C LEU A 123 -7.00 20.69 -5.76
N GLY A 124 -6.59 21.89 -6.18
CA GLY A 124 -7.39 23.12 -6.14
C GLY A 124 -7.98 23.57 -7.47
N THR A 125 -7.74 22.86 -8.58
CA THR A 125 -8.11 23.31 -9.94
C THR A 125 -9.35 22.63 -10.52
N PHE A 126 -9.95 21.69 -9.80
CA PHE A 126 -11.24 21.10 -10.15
C PHE A 126 -12.36 21.76 -9.33
N SER A 127 -12.78 22.94 -9.77
CA SER A 127 -14.01 23.65 -9.35
C SER A 127 -15.10 23.47 -10.40
#